data_AF-A0A5S9Q2E6-F1
#
_entry.id   AF-A0A5S9Q2E6-F1
#
_cell.length_a   1.000
_cell.length_b   1.000
_cell.length_c   1.000
_cell.angle_alpha   90.00
_cell.angle_beta   90.00
_cell.angle_gamma   90.00
#
_symmetry.space_group_name_H-M   'P 1'
#
loop_
_entity.id
_entity.type
_entity.pdbx_description
1 polymer ?
#
loop_
_entity_poly.entity_id
_entity_poly.type
_entity_poly.pdbx_seq_one_letter_code
_entity_poly.pdbx_strand_id
1 'polypeptide(L)' 'MTEAYIIDACRTPRGVGKYGKGALTHIHPQRLGSTVLRAIAD' A
#
# COMPACT_ATOMS: atom_id res chain seq x y z
N MET A 1 -24.41 -6.81 18.37
CA MET A 1 -23.06 -6.93 17.80
C MET A 1 -23.11 -6.35 16.38
N THR A 2 -23.29 -5.04 16.28
CA THR A 2 -23.53 -4.28 15.03
C THR A 2 -22.37 -3.37 14.66
N GLU A 3 -21.51 -3.07 15.63
CA GLU A 3 -20.40 -2.14 15.44
C GLU A 3 -19.23 -2.86 14.78
N ALA A 4 -18.68 -2.23 13.75
CA ALA A 4 -17.45 -2.65 13.07
C ALA A 4 -16.35 -1.65 13.38
N TYR A 5 -15.29 -2.12 14.03
CA TYR A 5 -14.15 -1.29 14.41
C TYR A 5 -13.00 -1.49 13.43
N ILE A 6 -12.31 -0.41 13.09
CA ILE A 6 -11.04 -0.46 12.36
C ILE A 6 -9.94 -0.63 13.40
N ILE A 7 -9.28 -1.78 13.35
CA ILE A 7 -8.26 -2.17 14.33
C ILE A 7 -6.90 -1.57 13.94
N ASP A 8 -6.58 -1.57 12.65
CA ASP A 8 -5.33 -1.02 12.12
C ASP A 8 -5.47 -0.56 10.66
N ALA A 9 -4.55 0.31 10.22
CA ALA A 9 -4.43 0.77 8.85
C ALA A 9 -2.97 1.15 8.52
N CYS A 10 -2.47 0.63 7.40
CA CYS A 10 -1.15 1.01 6.87
C CYS A 10 -1.21 1.25 5.35
N ARG A 11 -0.13 1.79 4.79
CA ARG A 11 -0.04 2.10 3.36
C ARG A 11 1.39 2.12 2.85
N THR A 12 1.57 2.00 1.54
CA THR A 12 2.83 2.35 0.89
C THR A 12 3.04 3.87 0.83
N PRO A 13 4.29 4.35 0.68
CA PRO A 13 4.56 5.74 0.30
C PRO A 13 3.87 6.10 -1.02
N ARG A 14 3.51 7.39 -1.20
CA ARG A 14 2.85 7.81 -2.45
C ARG A 14 3.87 7.99 -3.56
N GLY A 15 3.54 7.46 -4.74
CA GLY A 15 4.30 7.74 -5.96
C GLY A 15 4.02 9.14 -6.51
N VAL A 16 4.91 9.61 -7.38
CA VAL A 16 4.79 10.92 -8.07
C VAL A 16 3.64 10.95 -9.09
N GLY A 17 3.17 9.78 -9.55
CA GLY A 17 2.04 9.67 -10.49
C GLY A 17 2.36 10.05 -11.94
N LYS A 18 3.64 10.18 -12.29
CA LYS A 18 4.10 10.50 -13.65
C LYS A 18 4.91 9.33 -14.20
N TYR A 19 4.54 8.81 -15.36
CA TYR A 19 5.27 7.73 -16.02
C TYR A 19 6.73 8.14 -16.28
N GLY A 20 7.66 7.23 -15.97
CA GLY A 20 9.10 7.46 -16.09
C GLY A 20 9.66 8.43 -15.04
N LYS A 21 8.88 8.86 -14.04
CA LYS A 21 9.33 9.75 -12.96
C LYS A 21 8.97 9.21 -11.59
N GLY A 22 9.97 9.11 -10.72
CA GLY A 22 9.82 8.73 -9.32
C GLY A 22 9.99 7.23 -9.06
N ALA A 23 10.15 6.88 -7.78
CA ALA A 23 10.61 5.56 -7.35
C ALA A 23 9.65 4.40 -7.67
N LEU A 24 8.35 4.66 -7.87
CA LEU A 24 7.35 3.60 -8.07
C LEU A 24 7.05 3.30 -9.54
N THR A 25 7.61 4.06 -10.50
CA THR A 25 7.20 3.99 -11.92
C THR A 25 7.51 2.67 -12.62
N HIS A 26 8.43 1.85 -12.08
CA HIS A 26 8.81 0.55 -12.64
C HIS A 26 8.40 -0.63 -11.74
N ILE A 27 7.62 -0.35 -10.69
CA ILE A 27 7.19 -1.38 -9.74
C ILE A 27 5.82 -1.89 -10.16
N HIS A 28 5.71 -3.21 -10.33
CA HIS A 28 4.42 -3.83 -10.61
C HIS A 28 3.45 -3.59 -9.43
N PRO A 29 2.18 -3.20 -9.67
CA PRO A 29 1.24 -2.87 -8.60
C PRO A 29 1.05 -3.98 -7.55
N GLN A 30 1.12 -5.25 -7.95
CA GLN A 30 1.04 -6.39 -7.01
C GLN A 30 2.16 -6.38 -5.96
N ARG A 31 3.35 -5.88 -6.29
CA ARG A 31 4.45 -5.73 -5.33
C ARG A 31 4.09 -4.69 -4.27
N LEU A 32 3.49 -3.57 -4.66
CA LEU A 32 3.01 -2.55 -3.73
C LEU A 32 1.91 -3.10 -2.81
N GLY A 33 0.97 -3.85 -3.37
CA GLY A 33 -0.07 -4.53 -2.59
C GLY A 33 0.50 -5.51 -1.57
N SER A 34 1.48 -6.34 -1.98
CA SER A 34 2.14 -7.30 -1.09
C SER A 34 2.86 -6.65 0.08
N THR A 35 3.42 -5.44 -0.12
CA THR A 35 4.08 -4.69 0.96
C THR A 35 3.10 -4.30 2.06
N VAL A 36 1.89 -3.84 1.70
CA VAL A 36 0.86 -3.47 2.67
C VAL A 36 0.34 -4.70 3.41
N LEU A 37 0.04 -5.77 2.68
CA LEU A 37 -0.44 -7.03 3.28
C LEU A 37 0.57 -7.62 4.25
N ARG A 38 1.88 -7.50 3.95
CA ARG A 38 2.93 -7.96 4.85
C ARG A 38 3.05 -7.08 6.09
N ALA A 39 2.92 -5.76 5.94
CA ALA A 39 3.07 -4.83 7.06
C ALA A 39 1.91 -4.87 8.06
N ILE A 40 0.69 -5.24 7.61
CA ILE A 40 -0.49 -5.34 8.49
C ILE A 40 -0.66 -6.73 9.13
N ALA A 41 0.16 -7.70 8.72
CA ALA A 41 0.11 -9.06 9.27
C ALA A 41 0.90 -9.22 10.58
N ASP A 42 1.62 -8.17 11.00
CA ASP A 42 2.38 -8.08 12.25
C ASP A 42 1.48 -7.60 13.41
#